data_AF-A0A1Q8LC41-F1
#
_entry.id   AF-A0A1Q8LC41-F1
#
_cell.length_a   1.000
_cell.length_b   1.000
_cell.length_c   1.000
_cell.angle_alpha   90.00
_cell.angle_beta   90.00
_cell.angle_gamma   90.00
#
_symmetry.space_group_name_H-M   'P 1'
#
loop_
_entity.id
_entity.type
_entity.pdbx_description
1 polymer ?
#
loop_
_entity_poly.entity_id
_entity_poly.type
_entity_poly.pdbx_seq_one_letter_code
_entity_poly.pdbx_strand_id
1 'polypeptide(L)'
;MAAVVAVALSALPAADRPEDVEVPAAVDDPGVVRVMPLGASSTVGVGSPATAGYRLPLWQRLAADGVRVDYVGSRSSGPDALPDTDHEGRSGWTAARMVPMTGGWVLAAQPDVVLLHAGTNDLLQGAGARATAASLDRLLDRVFAAAPHTHVIMAGVWAPLPKQRAERARLAEYLPRVAAAHRAAGHSVEFVDTAALFPAGRTADGLHAGPDAYRTIASMWADRIEAHLGVRPATGRR
;
A
#
# COMPACT_ATOMS: atom_id res chain seq x y z
N MET A 1 2.85 4.29 37.46
CA MET A 1 4.12 3.59 37.12
C MET A 1 3.82 2.64 35.98
N ALA A 2 4.07 3.06 34.73
CA ALA A 2 3.89 2.21 33.56
C ALA A 2 5.24 1.59 33.20
N ALA A 3 5.29 0.26 33.16
CA ALA A 3 6.47 -0.50 32.78
C ALA A 3 6.58 -0.51 31.25
N VAL A 4 7.66 0.08 30.73
CA VAL A 4 8.04 -0.04 29.32
C VAL A 4 8.63 -1.43 29.13
N VAL A 5 7.93 -2.29 28.38
CA VAL A 5 8.44 -3.59 27.95
C VAL A 5 9.37 -3.35 26.77
N ALA A 6 10.66 -3.15 27.07
CA ALA A 6 11.72 -3.21 26.08
C ALA A 6 12.00 -4.68 25.74
N VAL A 7 11.48 -5.16 24.62
CA VAL A 7 11.82 -6.49 24.08
C VAL A 7 12.80 -6.33 22.91
N ALA A 8 14.07 -6.52 23.25
CA ALA A 8 15.14 -7.15 22.47
C ALA A 8 15.19 -6.92 20.94
N LEU A 9 15.73 -5.77 20.52
CA LEU A 9 16.52 -5.67 19.29
C LEU A 9 17.89 -6.34 19.51
N SER A 10 17.96 -7.68 19.51
CA SER A 10 19.26 -8.35 19.60
C SER A 10 19.28 -9.73 18.95
N ALA A 11 18.98 -9.81 17.64
CA ALA A 11 19.31 -11.02 16.86
C ALA A 11 19.44 -10.83 15.34
N LEU A 12 19.64 -9.61 14.80
CA LEU A 12 19.86 -9.43 13.35
C LEU A 12 21.35 -9.20 13.02
N PRO A 13 21.88 -9.85 11.97
CA PRO A 13 23.24 -9.61 11.48
C PRO A 13 23.40 -8.15 11.02
N ALA A 14 24.60 -7.58 11.19
CA ALA A 14 24.87 -6.15 11.01
C ALA A 14 24.56 -5.58 9.60
N ALA A 15 24.38 -6.45 8.59
CA ALA A 15 24.01 -6.05 7.23
C ALA A 15 22.50 -5.72 7.06
N ASP A 16 21.66 -6.08 8.04
CA ASP A 16 20.21 -5.82 8.03
C ASP A 16 19.79 -4.65 8.92
N ARG A 17 20.75 -3.86 9.44
CA ARG A 17 20.42 -2.66 10.21
C ARG A 17 20.04 -1.54 9.24
N PRO A 18 18.84 -0.94 9.35
CA PRO A 18 18.56 0.29 8.62
C PRO A 18 19.58 1.34 9.06
N GLU A 19 20.06 2.16 8.11
CA GLU A 19 20.68 3.44 8.44
C GLU A 19 19.76 4.16 9.44
N ASP A 20 20.32 4.83 10.45
CA ASP A 20 19.57 5.49 11.54
C ASP A 20 18.52 6.46 10.96
N VAL A 21 17.31 5.94 10.71
CA VAL A 21 16.13 6.70 10.32
C VAL A 21 15.23 6.71 11.54
N GLU A 22 15.16 7.88 12.16
CA GLU A 22 14.27 8.15 13.28
C GLU A 22 12.82 8.14 12.77
N VAL A 23 12.14 7.01 12.94
CA VAL A 23 10.68 6.92 12.75
C VAL A 23 10.04 7.42 14.04
N PRO A 24 9.14 8.41 14.01
CA PRO A 24 8.43 8.85 15.21
C PRO A 24 7.78 7.67 15.92
N ALA A 25 7.96 7.58 17.23
CA ALA A 25 7.33 6.53 18.04
C ALA A 25 5.80 6.58 17.86
N ALA A 26 5.19 5.41 17.64
CA ALA A 26 3.74 5.29 17.53
C ALA A 26 3.06 5.86 18.79
N VAL A 27 2.12 6.78 18.58
CA VAL A 27 1.20 7.24 19.62
C VAL A 27 -0.10 6.47 19.40
N ASP A 28 -0.42 5.56 20.31
CA ASP A 28 -1.69 4.83 20.27
C ASP A 28 -2.84 5.79 20.61
N ASP A 29 -3.41 6.44 19.60
CA ASP A 29 -4.70 7.11 19.68
C ASP A 29 -5.77 6.14 19.12
N PRO A 30 -6.63 5.55 19.97
CA PRO A 30 -7.59 4.53 19.56
C PRO A 30 -8.65 5.00 18.55
N GLY A 31 -8.66 6.30 18.18
CA GLY A 31 -9.49 6.81 17.10
C GLY A 31 -8.72 7.28 15.86
N VAL A 32 -7.45 6.93 15.70
CA VAL A 32 -6.62 7.21 14.51
C VAL A 32 -6.19 5.88 13.89
N VAL A 33 -6.35 5.74 12.58
CA VAL A 33 -5.97 4.55 11.82
C VAL A 33 -4.62 4.77 11.15
N ARG A 34 -3.62 3.96 11.49
CA ARG A 34 -2.28 3.99 10.91
C ARG A 34 -2.30 3.29 9.56
N VAL A 35 -2.22 4.06 8.48
CA VAL A 35 -2.29 3.56 7.11
C VAL A 35 -0.91 3.62 6.48
N MET A 36 -0.36 2.49 6.01
CA MET A 36 0.88 2.46 5.24
C MET A 36 0.58 2.37 3.73
N PRO A 37 0.80 3.44 2.95
CA PRO A 37 0.85 3.35 1.50
C PRO A 37 2.15 2.64 1.08
N LEU A 38 2.08 1.36 0.71
CA LEU A 38 3.24 0.54 0.32
C LEU A 38 3.24 0.26 -1.18
N GLY A 39 4.28 0.71 -1.89
CA GLY A 39 4.35 0.43 -3.33
C GLY A 39 5.46 1.18 -4.05
N ALA A 40 5.21 1.48 -5.33
CA ALA A 40 6.20 2.10 -6.23
C ALA A 40 5.84 3.56 -6.57
N SER A 41 6.09 3.99 -7.82
CA SER A 41 5.87 5.37 -8.27
C SER A 41 4.41 5.84 -8.18
N SER A 42 3.44 4.95 -8.36
CA SER A 42 2.02 5.29 -8.18
C SER A 42 1.66 5.62 -6.73
N THR A 43 2.38 5.03 -5.76
CA THR A 43 2.25 5.35 -4.33
C THR A 43 2.96 6.65 -3.98
N VAL A 44 4.13 6.91 -4.59
CA VAL A 44 4.79 8.23 -4.51
C VAL A 44 3.88 9.33 -5.05
N GLY A 45 3.13 9.05 -6.12
CA GLY A 45 2.18 9.97 -6.72
C GLY A 45 2.57 10.51 -8.10
N VAL A 46 3.47 9.80 -8.80
CA VAL A 46 3.83 10.16 -10.18
C VAL A 46 2.58 10.17 -11.05
N GLY A 47 2.46 11.18 -11.92
CA GLY A 47 1.26 11.44 -12.73
C GLY A 47 0.25 12.39 -12.09
N SER A 48 0.34 12.63 -10.77
CA SER A 48 -0.41 13.68 -10.08
C SER A 48 0.34 14.19 -8.84
N PRO A 49 1.49 14.88 -9.01
CA PRO A 49 2.30 15.37 -7.90
C PRO A 49 1.54 16.37 -7.01
N ALA A 50 0.66 17.19 -7.61
CA ALA A 50 -0.20 18.13 -6.90
C ALA A 50 -1.22 17.48 -5.93
N THR A 51 -1.38 16.15 -5.99
CA THR A 51 -2.24 15.40 -5.08
C THR A 51 -1.53 14.23 -4.41
N ALA A 52 -0.20 14.14 -4.54
CA ALA A 52 0.56 12.98 -4.07
C ALA A 52 -0.04 11.65 -4.59
N GLY A 53 -0.48 11.64 -5.86
CA GLY A 53 -1.26 10.54 -6.43
C GLY A 53 -2.63 10.42 -5.77
N TYR A 54 -2.90 9.25 -5.18
CA TYR A 54 -4.15 9.00 -4.46
C TYR A 54 -4.13 9.49 -3.00
N ARG A 55 -2.98 9.82 -2.42
CA ARG A 55 -2.85 10.02 -0.97
C ARG A 55 -3.63 11.25 -0.47
N LEU A 56 -3.58 12.38 -1.18
CA LEU A 56 -4.40 13.55 -0.84
C LEU A 56 -5.91 13.30 -0.97
N PRO A 57 -6.45 12.82 -2.12
CA PRO A 57 -7.89 12.56 -2.21
C PRO A 57 -8.36 11.45 -1.28
N LEU A 58 -7.50 10.48 -0.93
CA LEU A 58 -7.82 9.45 0.07
C LEU A 58 -7.95 10.06 1.47
N TRP A 59 -6.99 10.90 1.87
CA TRP A 59 -7.06 11.63 3.13
C TRP A 59 -8.34 12.45 3.25
N GLN A 60 -8.65 13.23 2.20
CA GLN A 60 -9.87 14.05 2.15
C GLN A 60 -11.15 13.23 2.22
N ARG A 61 -11.18 12.07 1.54
CA ARG A 61 -12.32 11.17 1.54
C ARG A 61 -12.57 10.58 2.92
N LEU A 62 -11.55 10.01 3.55
CA LEU A 62 -11.65 9.40 4.88
C LEU A 62 -12.02 10.45 5.95
N ALA A 63 -11.40 11.64 5.89
CA ALA A 63 -11.72 12.73 6.81
C ALA A 63 -13.17 13.21 6.69
N ALA A 64 -13.73 13.23 5.46
CA ALA A 64 -15.13 13.59 5.23
C ALA A 64 -16.12 12.60 5.87
N ASP A 65 -15.71 11.33 6.01
CA ASP A 65 -16.47 10.26 6.67
C ASP A 65 -16.08 10.09 8.16
N GLY A 66 -15.33 11.04 8.73
CA GLY A 66 -14.97 11.09 10.14
C GLY A 66 -13.84 10.13 10.55
N VAL A 67 -13.18 9.49 9.58
CA VAL A 67 -12.03 8.62 9.82
C VAL A 67 -10.77 9.48 9.92
N ARG A 68 -10.09 9.41 11.07
CA ARG A 68 -8.77 10.04 11.25
C ARG A 68 -7.68 9.06 10.82
N VAL A 69 -6.78 9.51 9.97
CA VAL A 69 -5.68 8.73 9.43
C VAL A 69 -4.36 9.30 9.92
N ASP A 70 -3.42 8.41 10.20
CA ASP A 70 -1.98 8.67 10.31
C ASP A 70 -1.31 7.88 9.18
N TYR A 71 -0.77 8.56 8.17
CA TYR A 71 0.01 7.86 7.16
C TYR A 71 1.36 7.49 7.76
N VAL A 72 1.80 6.26 7.52
CA VAL A 72 3.06 5.77 8.10
C VAL A 72 3.97 5.20 7.02
N GLY A 73 5.26 5.42 7.19
CA GLY A 73 6.30 4.94 6.29
C GLY A 73 7.61 5.71 6.49
N SER A 74 8.70 5.20 5.93
CA SER A 74 10.02 5.81 6.07
C SER A 74 10.31 6.94 5.08
N ARG A 75 9.37 7.25 4.18
CA ARG A 75 9.50 8.36 3.22
C ARG A 75 8.39 9.36 3.43
N SER A 76 8.69 10.61 3.13
CA SER A 76 7.74 11.70 3.23
C SER A 76 7.81 12.57 1.98
N SER A 77 6.69 12.74 1.29
CA SER A 77 6.58 13.63 0.11
C SER A 77 5.13 13.93 -0.25
N GLY A 78 4.84 15.16 -0.66
CA GLY A 78 3.50 15.57 -1.09
C GLY A 78 3.37 17.08 -1.17
N PRO A 79 2.21 17.60 -1.61
CA PRO A 79 1.92 19.03 -1.59
C PRO A 79 1.57 19.49 -0.15
N ASP A 80 1.73 20.78 0.15
CA ASP A 80 1.35 21.38 1.44
C ASP A 80 -0.13 21.13 1.83
N ALA A 81 -0.99 20.91 0.84
CA ALA A 81 -2.40 20.60 1.04
C ALA A 81 -2.65 19.20 1.64
N LEU A 82 -1.65 18.31 1.62
CA LEU A 82 -1.70 17.00 2.27
C LEU A 82 -1.09 17.13 3.67
N PRO A 83 -1.90 17.08 4.76
CA PRO A 83 -1.39 17.32 6.11
C PRO A 83 -0.33 16.33 6.57
N ASP A 84 -0.44 15.08 6.10
CA ASP A 84 0.48 14.01 6.41
C ASP A 84 1.03 13.42 5.11
N THR A 85 2.33 13.60 4.90
CA THR A 85 2.97 13.27 3.62
C THR A 85 3.71 11.94 3.66
N ASP A 86 3.59 11.17 4.73
CA ASP A 86 4.34 9.92 4.91
C ASP A 86 3.81 8.80 4.01
N HIS A 87 4.71 7.91 3.59
CA HIS A 87 4.45 6.76 2.75
C HIS A 87 5.65 5.80 2.65
N GLU A 88 5.41 4.60 2.12
CA GLU A 88 6.45 3.62 1.76
C GLU A 88 6.46 3.37 0.24
N GLY A 89 6.43 4.46 -0.53
CA GLY A 89 6.45 4.44 -1.99
C GLY A 89 7.87 4.55 -2.56
N ARG A 90 8.30 3.63 -3.42
CA ARG A 90 9.66 3.57 -3.99
C ARG A 90 9.63 3.55 -5.53
N SER A 91 9.74 4.71 -6.17
CA SER A 91 9.70 4.83 -7.64
C SER A 91 10.68 3.88 -8.34
N GLY A 92 10.19 3.15 -9.35
CA GLY A 92 10.98 2.19 -10.13
C GLY A 92 11.27 0.84 -9.45
N TRP A 93 10.89 0.65 -8.17
CA TRP A 93 11.14 -0.61 -7.47
C TRP A 93 10.15 -1.69 -7.91
N THR A 94 10.68 -2.89 -8.09
CA THR A 94 9.91 -4.12 -8.25
C THR A 94 9.47 -4.66 -6.89
N ALA A 95 8.42 -5.48 -6.86
CA ALA A 95 8.01 -6.20 -5.66
C ALA A 95 9.18 -7.06 -5.15
N ALA A 96 9.90 -7.73 -6.05
CA ALA A 96 11.07 -8.53 -5.71
C ALA A 96 12.15 -7.72 -4.95
N ARG A 97 12.38 -6.47 -5.33
CA ARG A 97 13.34 -5.58 -4.68
C ARG A 97 12.88 -5.10 -3.30
N MET A 98 11.57 -5.00 -3.07
CA MET A 98 11.01 -4.57 -1.78
C MET A 98 11.12 -5.65 -0.70
N VAL A 99 10.99 -6.95 -1.07
CA VAL A 99 10.94 -8.10 -0.14
C VAL A 99 11.92 -8.03 1.03
N PRO A 100 13.24 -7.83 0.86
CA PRO A 100 14.17 -7.87 1.99
C PRO A 100 13.95 -6.76 3.01
N MET A 101 13.40 -5.61 2.61
CA MET A 101 13.25 -4.43 3.49
C MET A 101 11.87 -4.33 4.14
N THR A 102 10.84 -4.92 3.52
CA THR A 102 9.45 -4.73 3.93
C THR A 102 9.17 -5.09 5.37
N GLY A 103 9.77 -6.16 5.89
CA GLY A 103 9.61 -6.55 7.30
C GLY A 103 10.08 -5.45 8.25
N GLY A 104 11.21 -4.81 7.95
CA GLY A 104 11.74 -3.70 8.76
C GLY A 104 10.87 -2.45 8.69
N TRP A 105 10.38 -2.09 7.49
CA TRP A 105 9.47 -0.94 7.34
C TRP A 105 8.16 -1.14 8.12
N VAL A 106 7.56 -2.31 8.01
CA VAL A 106 6.30 -2.64 8.72
C VAL A 106 6.53 -2.72 10.22
N LEU A 107 7.63 -3.34 10.66
CA LEU A 107 7.96 -3.43 12.08
C LEU A 107 8.14 -2.05 12.70
N ALA A 108 8.85 -1.14 12.02
CA ALA A 108 9.07 0.22 12.52
C ALA A 108 7.80 1.07 12.53
N ALA A 109 6.95 0.93 11.51
CA ALA A 109 5.77 1.75 11.34
C ALA A 109 4.51 1.21 12.04
N GLN A 110 4.45 -0.06 12.43
CA GLN A 110 3.28 -0.69 13.08
C GLN A 110 1.92 -0.26 12.45
N PRO A 111 1.67 -0.53 11.16
CA PRO A 111 0.44 -0.08 10.51
C PRO A 111 -0.77 -0.93 10.89
N ASP A 112 -1.93 -0.29 11.06
CA ASP A 112 -3.23 -0.97 11.17
C ASP A 112 -3.68 -1.47 9.80
N VAL A 113 -3.44 -0.68 8.75
CA VAL A 113 -3.79 -1.01 7.36
C VAL A 113 -2.60 -0.80 6.43
N VAL A 114 -2.30 -1.76 5.57
CA VAL A 114 -1.33 -1.63 4.48
C VAL A 114 -2.06 -1.57 3.14
N LEU A 115 -1.82 -0.50 2.38
CA LEU A 115 -2.28 -0.37 0.99
C LEU A 115 -1.16 -0.84 0.07
N LEU A 116 -1.23 -2.10 -0.37
CA LEU A 116 -0.20 -2.72 -1.18
C LEU A 116 -0.52 -2.60 -2.68
N HIS A 117 0.31 -1.85 -3.41
CA HIS A 117 0.27 -1.82 -4.88
C HIS A 117 1.68 -1.85 -5.49
N ALA A 118 2.05 -3.01 -6.03
CA ALA A 118 3.30 -3.26 -6.72
C ALA A 118 3.12 -4.29 -7.87
N GLY A 119 4.18 -4.56 -8.64
CA GLY A 119 4.15 -5.48 -9.77
C GLY A 119 4.25 -4.82 -11.15
N THR A 120 3.94 -3.53 -11.28
CA THR A 120 4.10 -2.79 -12.55
C THR A 120 5.53 -2.85 -13.06
N ASN A 121 6.51 -2.57 -12.19
CA ASN A 121 7.92 -2.56 -12.56
C ASN A 121 8.46 -3.95 -12.82
N ASP A 122 7.98 -4.98 -12.09
CA ASP A 122 8.37 -6.37 -12.32
C ASP A 122 8.03 -6.77 -13.77
N LEU A 123 6.79 -6.50 -14.20
CA LEU A 123 6.34 -6.79 -15.57
C LEU A 123 7.11 -5.96 -16.61
N LEU A 124 7.33 -4.67 -16.36
CA LEU A 124 8.11 -3.82 -17.28
C LEU A 124 9.57 -4.25 -17.42
N GLN A 125 10.16 -4.81 -16.36
CA GLN A 125 11.53 -5.32 -16.35
C GLN A 125 11.64 -6.78 -16.81
N GLY A 126 10.54 -7.38 -17.29
CA GLY A 126 10.54 -8.70 -17.92
C GLY A 126 10.26 -9.88 -16.99
N ALA A 127 9.92 -9.65 -15.73
CA ALA A 127 9.41 -10.72 -14.87
C ALA A 127 8.01 -11.17 -15.37
N GLY A 128 7.78 -12.48 -15.40
CA GLY A 128 6.46 -13.03 -15.73
C GLY A 128 5.49 -12.96 -14.54
N ALA A 129 4.20 -13.08 -14.82
CA ALA A 129 3.11 -13.00 -13.86
C ALA A 129 3.31 -13.90 -12.63
N ARG A 130 3.78 -15.14 -12.84
CA ARG A 130 4.03 -16.11 -11.77
C ARG A 130 5.16 -15.65 -10.83
N ALA A 131 6.25 -15.12 -11.40
CA ALA A 131 7.37 -14.62 -10.62
C ALA A 131 6.98 -13.36 -9.82
N THR A 132 6.23 -12.45 -10.45
CA THR A 132 5.67 -11.26 -9.79
C THR A 132 4.72 -11.63 -8.66
N ALA A 133 3.80 -12.58 -8.88
CA ALA A 133 2.90 -13.08 -7.85
C ALA A 133 3.66 -13.70 -6.67
N ALA A 134 4.72 -14.48 -6.93
CA ALA A 134 5.55 -15.06 -5.87
C ALA A 134 6.31 -13.98 -5.07
N SER A 135 6.69 -12.86 -5.70
CA SER A 135 7.29 -11.73 -4.98
C SER A 135 6.27 -11.00 -4.10
N LEU A 136 5.04 -10.83 -4.57
CA LEU A 136 3.95 -10.24 -3.77
C LEU A 136 3.52 -11.15 -2.62
N ASP A 137 3.51 -12.47 -2.83
CA ASP A 137 3.30 -13.47 -1.79
C ASP A 137 4.35 -13.34 -0.67
N ARG A 138 5.64 -13.29 -1.04
CA ARG A 138 6.72 -13.04 -0.08
C ARG A 138 6.64 -11.67 0.59
N LEU A 139 6.09 -10.64 -0.06
CA LEU A 139 5.85 -9.36 0.60
C LEU A 139 4.80 -9.49 1.70
N LEU A 140 3.71 -10.20 1.45
CA LEU A 140 2.69 -10.49 2.46
C LEU A 140 3.28 -11.29 3.63
N ASP A 141 4.13 -12.30 3.38
CA ASP A 141 4.84 -13.02 4.44
C ASP A 141 5.62 -12.05 5.35
N ARG A 142 6.33 -11.07 4.76
CA ARG A 142 7.12 -10.09 5.52
C ARG A 142 6.24 -9.12 6.30
N VAL A 143 5.12 -8.68 5.70
CA VAL A 143 4.14 -7.82 6.36
C VAL A 143 3.55 -8.52 7.58
N PHE A 144 3.02 -9.74 7.41
CA PHE A 144 2.35 -10.46 8.51
C PHE A 144 3.31 -11.02 9.55
N ALA A 145 4.58 -11.29 9.21
CA ALA A 145 5.59 -11.61 10.20
C ALA A 145 5.91 -10.42 11.12
N ALA A 146 5.88 -9.19 10.58
CA ALA A 146 6.20 -7.97 11.33
C ALA A 146 4.98 -7.35 12.05
N ALA A 147 3.79 -7.47 11.48
CA ALA A 147 2.53 -6.99 12.05
C ALA A 147 1.42 -8.04 11.83
N PRO A 148 1.33 -9.08 12.68
CA PRO A 148 0.39 -10.19 12.47
C PRO A 148 -1.09 -9.82 12.44
N HIS A 149 -1.45 -8.66 13.01
CA HIS A 149 -2.83 -8.17 13.11
C HIS A 149 -3.17 -7.07 12.10
N THR A 150 -2.21 -6.63 11.28
CA THR A 150 -2.47 -5.61 10.25
C THR A 150 -3.47 -6.12 9.21
N HIS A 151 -4.24 -5.23 8.63
CA HIS A 151 -5.10 -5.53 7.48
C HIS A 151 -4.42 -5.10 6.18
N VAL A 152 -4.23 -6.02 5.24
CA VAL A 152 -3.63 -5.71 3.94
C VAL A 152 -4.71 -5.64 2.87
N ILE A 153 -4.78 -4.51 2.17
CA ILE A 153 -5.58 -4.36 0.95
C ILE A 153 -4.60 -4.40 -0.24
N MET A 154 -4.58 -5.51 -0.97
CA MET A 154 -3.69 -5.70 -2.12
C MET A 154 -4.43 -5.38 -3.42
N ALA A 155 -3.98 -4.35 -4.14
CA ALA A 155 -4.55 -4.00 -5.43
C ALA A 155 -3.84 -4.69 -6.60
N GLY A 156 -4.61 -5.05 -7.63
CA GLY A 156 -4.06 -5.42 -8.93
C GLY A 156 -3.36 -4.25 -9.62
N VAL A 157 -2.53 -4.56 -10.63
CA VAL A 157 -1.81 -3.55 -11.42
C VAL A 157 -2.78 -2.75 -12.32
N TRP A 158 -3.02 -1.49 -11.97
CA TRP A 158 -3.87 -0.59 -12.76
C TRP A 158 -3.17 0.02 -13.99
N ALA A 159 -1.84 0.00 -14.03
CA ALA A 159 -1.08 0.54 -15.15
C ALA A 159 -1.44 -0.20 -16.47
N PRO A 160 -1.65 0.48 -17.61
CA PRO A 160 -2.17 -0.15 -18.83
C PRO A 160 -1.30 -1.29 -19.39
N LEU A 161 0.03 -1.12 -19.35
CA LEU A 161 1.06 -2.09 -19.79
C LEU A 161 0.71 -2.83 -21.10
N PRO A 162 0.49 -2.13 -22.23
CA PRO A 162 -0.01 -2.76 -23.47
C PRO A 162 0.91 -3.87 -23.99
N LYS A 163 2.24 -3.73 -23.83
CA LYS A 163 3.22 -4.74 -24.24
C LYS A 163 3.22 -5.99 -23.33
N GLN A 164 2.75 -5.86 -22.08
CA GLN A 164 2.69 -6.94 -21.08
C GLN A 164 1.24 -7.34 -20.77
N ARG A 165 0.28 -7.04 -21.65
CA ARG A 165 -1.16 -7.26 -21.39
C ARG A 165 -1.47 -8.70 -20.94
N ALA A 166 -0.85 -9.69 -21.57
CA ALA A 166 -1.05 -11.10 -21.23
C ALA A 166 -0.54 -11.44 -19.82
N GLU A 167 0.66 -10.97 -19.47
CA GLU A 167 1.24 -11.19 -18.14
C GLU A 167 0.49 -10.40 -17.06
N ARG A 168 0.05 -9.17 -17.35
CA ARG A 168 -0.81 -8.40 -16.44
C ARG A 168 -2.13 -9.12 -16.15
N ALA A 169 -2.77 -9.69 -17.18
CA ALA A 169 -4.00 -10.46 -17.02
C ALA A 169 -3.78 -11.73 -16.17
N ARG A 170 -2.72 -12.50 -16.48
CA ARG A 170 -2.33 -13.68 -15.67
C ARG A 170 -2.02 -13.33 -14.22
N LEU A 171 -1.37 -12.18 -13.98
CA LEU A 171 -1.10 -11.72 -12.63
C LEU A 171 -2.41 -11.46 -11.87
N ALA A 172 -3.38 -10.81 -12.51
CA ALA A 172 -4.70 -10.58 -11.91
C ALA A 172 -5.46 -11.89 -11.60
N GLU A 173 -5.16 -13.00 -12.28
CA GLU A 173 -5.70 -14.33 -11.94
C GLU A 173 -4.99 -14.98 -10.74
N TYR A 174 -3.69 -14.68 -10.53
CA TYR A 174 -2.90 -15.26 -9.44
C TYR A 174 -3.09 -14.55 -8.10
N LEU A 175 -3.18 -13.23 -8.09
CA LEU A 175 -3.25 -12.45 -6.85
C LEU A 175 -4.46 -12.77 -5.94
N PRO A 176 -5.68 -13.03 -6.45
CA PRO A 176 -6.77 -13.51 -5.62
C PRO A 176 -6.45 -14.82 -4.88
N ARG A 177 -5.69 -15.72 -5.53
CA ARG A 177 -5.29 -17.01 -4.93
C ARG A 177 -4.23 -16.83 -3.86
N VAL A 178 -3.28 -15.91 -4.09
CA VAL A 178 -2.28 -15.50 -3.07
C VAL A 178 -3.00 -14.96 -1.84
N ALA A 179 -3.90 -13.98 -2.00
CA ALA A 179 -4.67 -13.44 -0.89
C ALA A 179 -5.53 -14.51 -0.19
N ALA A 180 -6.14 -15.43 -0.94
CA ALA A 180 -6.91 -16.53 -0.38
C ALA A 180 -6.07 -17.49 0.47
N ALA A 181 -4.83 -17.79 0.06
CA ALA A 181 -3.92 -18.64 0.82
C ALA A 181 -3.54 -17.99 2.16
N HIS A 182 -3.20 -16.70 2.16
CA HIS A 182 -2.92 -15.93 3.38
C HIS A 182 -4.13 -15.86 4.31
N ARG A 183 -5.34 -15.64 3.78
CA ARG A 183 -6.57 -15.71 4.58
C ARG A 183 -6.80 -17.10 5.18
N ALA A 184 -6.53 -18.18 4.43
CA ALA A 184 -6.64 -19.54 4.95
C ALA A 184 -5.61 -19.83 6.06
N ALA A 185 -4.49 -19.11 6.08
CA ALA A 185 -3.50 -19.13 7.16
C ALA A 185 -3.87 -18.21 8.35
N GLY A 186 -5.01 -17.53 8.32
CA GLY A 186 -5.50 -16.68 9.40
C GLY A 186 -5.12 -15.19 9.29
N HIS A 187 -4.45 -14.78 8.21
CA HIS A 187 -4.08 -13.39 8.01
C HIS A 187 -5.25 -12.54 7.46
N SER A 188 -5.28 -11.26 7.84
CA SER A 188 -6.26 -10.29 7.36
C SER A 188 -5.77 -9.66 6.06
N VAL A 189 -6.13 -10.25 4.91
CA VAL A 189 -5.80 -9.70 3.59
C VAL A 189 -6.98 -9.79 2.64
N GLU A 190 -7.12 -8.80 1.78
CA GLU A 190 -8.01 -8.86 0.63
C GLU A 190 -7.32 -8.48 -0.68
N PHE A 191 -7.92 -8.90 -1.79
CA PHE A 191 -7.50 -8.51 -3.13
C PHE A 191 -8.56 -7.66 -3.80
N VAL A 192 -8.15 -6.55 -4.39
CA VAL A 192 -9.00 -5.67 -5.18
C VAL A 192 -8.58 -5.73 -6.64
N ASP A 193 -9.47 -6.23 -7.50
CA ASP A 193 -9.25 -6.20 -8.94
C ASP A 193 -9.39 -4.76 -9.45
N THR A 194 -8.36 -4.29 -10.15
CA THR A 194 -8.29 -2.93 -10.68
C THR A 194 -8.34 -2.88 -12.21
N ALA A 195 -8.54 -4.03 -12.88
CA ALA A 195 -8.52 -4.13 -14.33
C ALA A 195 -9.52 -3.21 -15.04
N ALA A 196 -10.66 -2.93 -14.39
CA ALA A 196 -11.72 -2.06 -14.87
C ALA A 196 -11.93 -0.80 -14.00
N LEU A 197 -10.98 -0.47 -13.13
CA LEU A 197 -11.15 0.59 -12.12
C LEU A 197 -11.40 1.96 -12.73
N PHE A 198 -10.77 2.27 -13.86
CA PHE A 198 -11.03 3.49 -14.63
C PHE A 198 -10.75 3.24 -16.12
N PRO A 199 -11.35 4.04 -17.04
CA PRO A 199 -11.15 3.86 -18.47
C PRO A 199 -9.67 3.93 -18.87
N ALA A 200 -9.29 3.09 -19.83
CA ALA A 200 -7.97 3.14 -20.45
C ALA A 200 -7.71 4.55 -21.04
N GLY A 201 -6.51 5.09 -20.85
CA GLY A 201 -6.12 6.42 -21.33
C GLY A 201 -6.23 7.55 -20.31
N ARG A 202 -6.76 7.31 -19.10
CA ARG A 202 -6.68 8.25 -17.96
C ARG A 202 -5.31 8.23 -17.29
N THR A 203 -4.25 8.25 -18.09
CA THR A 203 -2.85 8.28 -17.64
C THR A 203 -2.22 9.63 -17.93
N ALA A 204 -1.29 10.08 -17.09
CA ALA A 204 -0.55 11.32 -17.31
C ALA A 204 0.56 11.19 -18.37
N ASP A 205 1.19 10.02 -18.46
CA ASP A 205 2.37 9.78 -19.30
C ASP A 205 2.34 8.43 -20.05
N GLY A 206 1.16 7.82 -20.16
CA GLY A 206 0.96 6.48 -20.75
C GLY A 206 1.23 5.32 -19.79
N LEU A 207 1.72 5.59 -18.57
CA LEU A 207 1.96 4.56 -17.54
C LEU A 207 1.23 4.89 -16.23
N HIS A 208 1.47 6.08 -15.68
CA HIS A 208 0.95 6.50 -14.39
C HIS A 208 -0.45 7.09 -14.53
N ALA A 209 -1.33 6.80 -13.57
CA ALA A 209 -2.67 7.38 -13.52
C ALA A 209 -2.59 8.92 -13.51
N GLY A 210 -3.57 9.57 -14.15
CA GLY A 210 -3.77 11.02 -14.04
C GLY A 210 -4.59 11.39 -12.80
N PRO A 211 -4.79 12.69 -12.53
CA PRO A 211 -5.50 13.16 -11.33
C PRO A 211 -6.89 12.56 -11.14
N ASP A 212 -7.70 12.45 -12.21
CA ASP A 212 -9.05 11.88 -12.14
C ASP A 212 -9.03 10.41 -11.75
N ALA A 213 -8.12 9.63 -12.36
CA ALA A 213 -7.96 8.21 -12.07
C ALA A 213 -7.44 7.99 -10.64
N TYR A 214 -6.56 8.85 -10.13
CA TYR A 214 -6.13 8.80 -8.73
C TYR A 214 -7.26 9.11 -7.74
N ARG A 215 -8.24 9.96 -8.08
CA ARG A 215 -9.44 10.14 -7.25
C ARG A 215 -10.32 8.88 -7.21
N THR A 216 -10.41 8.15 -8.32
CA THR A 216 -11.08 6.84 -8.36
C THR A 216 -10.34 5.79 -7.52
N ILE A 217 -9.00 5.72 -7.64
CA ILE A 217 -8.15 4.85 -6.81
C ILE A 217 -8.31 5.21 -5.32
N ALA A 218 -8.31 6.49 -4.98
CA ALA A 218 -8.53 6.95 -3.61
C ALA A 218 -9.89 6.53 -3.07
N SER A 219 -10.96 6.65 -3.87
CA SER A 219 -12.30 6.23 -3.46
C SER A 219 -12.36 4.73 -3.22
N MET A 220 -11.76 3.93 -4.10
CA MET A 220 -11.63 2.49 -3.90
C MET A 220 -10.91 2.15 -2.59
N TRP A 221 -9.75 2.77 -2.31
CA TRP A 221 -9.04 2.54 -1.05
C TRP A 221 -9.87 2.94 0.17
N ALA A 222 -10.55 4.09 0.12
CA ALA A 222 -11.41 4.55 1.21
C ALA A 222 -12.54 3.56 1.48
N ASP A 223 -13.26 3.11 0.44
CA ASP A 223 -14.35 2.16 0.57
C ASP A 223 -13.88 0.84 1.22
N ARG A 224 -12.65 0.40 0.91
CA ARG A 224 -12.06 -0.81 1.53
C ARG A 224 -11.65 -0.59 2.98
N ILE A 225 -11.03 0.54 3.30
CA ILE A 225 -10.68 0.92 4.68
C ILE A 225 -11.95 1.03 5.53
N GLU A 226 -12.96 1.76 5.07
CA GLU A 226 -14.24 1.94 5.77
C GLU A 226 -14.95 0.60 6.01
N ALA A 227 -14.97 -0.28 5.00
CA ALA A 227 -15.53 -1.62 5.13
C ALA A 227 -14.79 -2.45 6.20
N HIS A 228 -13.46 -2.35 6.28
CA HIS A 228 -12.67 -3.02 7.31
C HIS A 228 -12.95 -2.47 8.71
N LEU A 229 -13.06 -1.14 8.85
CA LEU A 229 -13.34 -0.46 10.12
C LEU A 229 -14.82 -0.58 10.56
N GLY A 230 -15.70 -1.09 9.70
CA GLY A 230 -17.14 -1.12 9.96
C GLY A 230 -17.81 0.26 9.95
N VAL A 231 -17.16 1.26 9.35
CA VAL A 231 -17.71 2.62 9.20
C VAL A 231 -18.77 2.59 8.12
N ARG A 232 -19.95 3.15 8.41
CA ARG A 232 -20.97 3.40 7.39
C ARG A 232 -20.74 4.80 6.82
N PRO A 233 -20.70 4.98 5.49
CA PRO A 233 -20.62 6.32 4.89
C PRO A 233 -21.73 7.21 5.46
N ALA A 234 -21.42 8.47 5.71
CA ALA A 234 -22.45 9.42 6.14
C ALA A 234 -23.60 9.39 5.12
N THR A 235 -24.81 9.04 5.59
CA THR A 235 -25.97 8.75 4.73
C THR A 235 -26.22 9.88 3.73
N GLY A 236 -26.18 9.59 2.41
CA GLY A 236 -26.65 10.56 1.40
C GLY A 236 -26.04 10.54 0.00
N ARG A 237 -25.33 9.49 -0.47
CA ARG A 237 -24.76 9.51 -1.83
C ARG A 237 -25.11 8.25 -2.63
N ARG A 238 -25.94 8.47 -3.67
CA ARG A 238 -26.05 7.61 -4.86
C ARG A 238 -25.05 8.09 -5.90
#